data_AF-A0A9E1NBZ2-F1
#
_entry.id   AF-A0A9E1NBZ2-F1
#
_cell.length_a   1.000
_cell.length_b   1.000
_cell.length_c   1.000
_cell.angle_alpha   90.00
_cell.angle_beta   90.00
_cell.angle_gamma   90.00
#
_symmetry.space_group_name_H-M   'P 1'
#
loop_
_entity.id
_entity.type
_entity.pdbx_description
1 polymer ?
#
loop_
_entity_poly.entity_id
_entity_poly.type
_entity_poly.pdbx_seq_one_letter_code
_entity_poly.pdbx_strand_id
1 'polypeptide(L)'
;MIVRFRKIASIRYSWREPNNANFHNLGRAPKIRPISFVTGWNSVRLRRSRDAFAGWIRGIFPTTGGWRLLVSDSFSFEPKSSYGLDDLLECGHGRVFGPGNARLPLPPMLMLDRITSITRDGGTYDKGHATAELDIKPDLWFFDCHFESDPVMPGCLVQDAVWQMLGFFAGWCGLPGRGRALSCGKVKLSEQVLPTAKLLSFEVNVKRVVNRRLVLAVADATAKVDGETAFEAEDLRVALFT
;
A
#
# COMPACT_ATOMS: atom_id res chain seq x y z
N MET A 1 29.37 30.30 23.09
CA MET A 1 29.63 29.56 21.84
C MET A 1 28.39 29.70 20.97
N ILE A 2 28.48 30.49 19.88
CA ILE A 2 27.35 30.91 19.05
C ILE A 2 27.24 29.95 17.87
N VAL A 3 26.11 29.24 17.74
CA VAL A 3 25.84 28.37 16.58
C VAL A 3 24.94 29.14 15.62
N ARG A 4 25.49 29.53 14.47
CA ARG A 4 24.75 30.13 13.35
C ARG A 4 24.22 29.01 12.45
N PHE A 5 22.89 28.94 12.28
CA PHE A 5 22.27 28.11 11.25
C PHE A 5 22.36 28.81 9.89
N ARG A 6 22.95 28.14 8.89
CA ARG A 6 22.96 28.61 7.49
C ARG A 6 21.62 28.25 6.83
N LYS A 7 20.99 29.22 6.18
CA LYS A 7 19.85 29.04 5.26
C LYS A 7 20.19 28.00 4.19
N ILE A 8 19.38 26.95 4.08
CA ILE A 8 19.37 26.05 2.93
C ILE A 8 18.65 26.76 1.78
N ALA A 9 19.26 26.73 0.59
CA ALA A 9 18.82 27.45 -0.59
C ALA A 9 17.44 26.98 -1.08
N SER A 10 16.57 27.92 -1.43
CA SER A 10 15.29 27.67 -2.11
C SER A 10 15.53 27.18 -3.54
N ILE A 11 15.02 26.00 -3.88
CA ILE A 11 14.99 25.53 -5.28
C ILE A 11 13.79 26.22 -5.96
N ARG A 12 14.05 27.12 -6.89
CA ARG A 12 13.03 27.67 -7.80
C ARG A 12 12.93 26.73 -9.00
N TYR A 13 11.76 26.17 -9.26
CA TYR A 13 11.46 25.54 -10.55
C TYR A 13 11.08 26.63 -11.55
N SER A 14 11.86 26.82 -12.61
CA SER A 14 11.46 27.62 -13.77
C SER A 14 10.94 26.69 -14.86
N TRP A 15 9.65 26.77 -15.17
CA TRP A 15 9.07 26.11 -16.33
C TRP A 15 9.50 26.89 -17.58
N ARG A 16 10.20 26.24 -18.53
CA ARG A 16 10.43 26.79 -19.87
C ARG A 16 9.38 26.23 -20.79
N GLU A 17 8.66 27.09 -21.51
CA GLU A 17 7.78 26.66 -22.59
C GLU A 17 8.57 25.86 -23.63
N PRO A 18 8.07 24.69 -24.08
CA PRO A 18 8.69 23.97 -25.17
C PRO A 18 8.43 24.73 -26.48
N ASN A 19 9.50 25.22 -27.10
CA ASN A 19 9.48 25.75 -28.47
C ASN A 19 8.87 24.71 -29.43
N ASN A 20 7.92 25.16 -30.24
CA ASN A 20 7.31 24.44 -31.36
C ASN A 20 8.35 23.68 -32.18
N ALA A 21 8.46 22.37 -31.96
CA ALA A 21 9.18 21.46 -32.84
C ALA A 21 8.18 20.79 -33.78
N ASN A 22 8.33 21.09 -35.07
CA ASN A 22 7.52 20.60 -36.18
C ASN A 22 7.34 19.08 -36.18
N PHE A 23 6.09 18.64 -36.18
CA PHE A 23 5.66 17.25 -36.37
C PHE A 23 5.77 16.83 -37.86
N HIS A 24 6.97 16.76 -38.41
CA HIS A 24 7.20 16.10 -39.70
C HIS A 24 8.63 15.53 -39.78
N ASN A 25 8.89 14.44 -39.06
CA ASN A 25 9.86 13.39 -39.42
C ASN A 25 9.96 12.34 -38.30
N LEU A 26 8.98 11.42 -38.23
CA LEU A 26 9.17 10.16 -37.52
C LEU A 26 9.79 9.15 -38.51
N GLY A 27 11.12 9.18 -38.59
CA GLY A 27 11.90 8.14 -39.24
C GLY A 27 11.68 6.79 -38.54
N ARG A 28 11.53 5.73 -39.33
CA ARG A 28 11.29 4.36 -38.89
C ARG A 28 12.28 3.90 -37.80
N ALA A 29 11.75 3.32 -36.72
CA ALA A 29 12.56 2.61 -35.73
C ALA A 29 13.35 1.45 -36.39
N PRO A 30 14.63 1.22 -36.03
CA PRO A 30 15.40 0.11 -36.56
C PRO A 30 14.85 -1.24 -36.05
N LYS A 31 14.61 -2.16 -36.98
CA LYS A 31 14.20 -3.54 -36.70
C LYS A 31 15.34 -4.29 -35.99
N ILE A 32 15.11 -4.70 -34.75
CA ILE A 32 15.98 -5.63 -34.01
C ILE A 32 15.82 -7.02 -34.65
N ARG A 33 16.92 -7.61 -35.13
CA ARG A 33 16.95 -9.00 -35.61
C ARG A 33 17.17 -9.94 -34.42
N PRO A 34 16.46 -11.09 -34.35
CA PRO A 34 16.67 -12.07 -33.29
C PRO A 34 18.02 -12.79 -33.49
N ILE A 35 18.79 -12.88 -32.41
CA ILE A 35 19.98 -13.73 -32.35
C ILE A 35 19.51 -15.16 -32.08
N SER A 36 19.66 -16.02 -33.08
CA SER A 36 19.48 -17.46 -32.98
C SER A 36 20.66 -18.07 -32.20
N PHE A 37 20.39 -18.67 -31.04
CA PHE A 37 21.33 -19.58 -30.39
C PHE A 37 21.12 -21.00 -30.95
N VAL A 38 22.21 -21.53 -31.50
CA VAL A 38 22.33 -22.88 -32.05
C VAL A 38 22.24 -23.89 -30.90
N THR A 39 21.36 -24.88 -31.07
CA THR A 39 21.30 -26.09 -30.26
C THR A 39 22.38 -27.07 -30.72
N GLY A 40 23.28 -27.45 -29.82
CA GLY A 40 24.32 -28.43 -30.06
C GLY A 40 24.57 -29.25 -28.80
N TRP A 41 24.11 -30.51 -28.83
CA TRP A 41 24.28 -31.51 -27.78
C TRP A 41 25.75 -31.94 -27.69
N ASN A 42 26.27 -32.10 -26.47
CA ASN A 42 27.18 -33.19 -26.15
C ASN A 42 27.09 -33.52 -24.66
N SER A 43 26.69 -34.76 -24.40
CA SER A 43 26.62 -35.42 -23.12
C SER A 43 28.02 -35.78 -22.63
N VAL A 44 28.41 -35.26 -21.47
CA VAL A 44 29.56 -35.80 -20.71
C VAL A 44 29.04 -36.33 -19.38
N ARG A 45 29.02 -37.66 -19.29
CA ARG A 45 28.63 -38.43 -18.11
C ARG A 45 29.88 -38.66 -17.26
N LEU A 46 30.04 -37.90 -16.18
CA LEU A 46 31.04 -38.21 -15.16
C LEU A 46 30.37 -38.98 -14.01
N ARG A 47 30.88 -40.18 -13.75
CA ARG A 47 30.43 -41.10 -12.69
C ARG A 47 31.57 -41.33 -11.70
N ARG A 48 31.22 -41.22 -10.41
CA ARG A 48 31.95 -41.59 -9.16
C ARG A 48 33.19 -40.73 -8.86
N SER A 49 33.45 -40.32 -7.63
CA SER A 49 33.43 -41.12 -6.38
C SER A 49 33.08 -40.29 -5.13
N ARG A 50 32.50 -40.98 -4.14
CA ARG A 50 32.42 -40.54 -2.75
C ARG A 50 33.83 -40.59 -2.14
N ASP A 51 34.00 -39.77 -1.10
CA ASP A 51 35.07 -39.81 -0.10
C ASP A 51 36.39 -39.11 -0.48
N ALA A 52 36.61 -37.95 0.17
CA ALA A 52 37.87 -37.45 0.75
C ALA A 52 38.02 -35.93 0.63
N PHE A 53 37.46 -35.16 1.57
CA PHE A 53 38.16 -34.02 2.18
C PHE A 53 37.45 -33.52 3.45
N ALA A 54 37.27 -34.44 4.41
CA ALA A 54 37.11 -34.06 5.81
C ALA A 54 38.52 -33.96 6.41
N GLY A 55 39.05 -32.75 6.61
CA GLY A 55 40.41 -32.63 7.16
C GLY A 55 41.06 -31.25 7.27
N TRP A 56 40.35 -30.15 6.96
CA TRP A 56 40.90 -28.79 7.03
C TRP A 56 39.71 -27.83 7.03
N ILE A 57 39.11 -27.42 8.15
CA ILE A 57 39.58 -26.46 9.15
C ILE A 57 38.94 -26.84 10.50
N ARG A 58 39.72 -27.44 11.40
CA ARG A 58 39.50 -27.40 12.86
C ARG A 58 40.78 -26.80 13.43
N GLY A 59 40.73 -25.58 13.94
CA GLY A 59 41.96 -24.98 14.48
C GLY A 59 41.89 -23.57 15.04
N ILE A 60 40.77 -22.85 14.92
CA ILE A 60 40.59 -21.55 15.57
C ILE A 60 39.11 -21.44 15.87
N PHE A 61 38.68 -21.69 17.12
CA PHE A 61 37.52 -21.06 17.81
C PHE A 61 37.28 -21.85 19.11
N PRO A 62 37.34 -21.21 20.30
CA PRO A 62 37.11 -21.88 21.58
C PRO A 62 35.67 -22.42 21.67
N THR A 63 35.57 -23.69 22.04
CA THR A 63 34.34 -24.42 22.29
C THR A 63 33.81 -24.13 23.69
N THR A 64 33.09 -23.02 23.88
CA THR A 64 32.07 -22.85 24.94
C THR A 64 31.34 -21.53 24.70
N GLY A 65 30.24 -21.59 23.95
CA GLY A 65 29.40 -20.45 23.65
C GLY A 65 28.35 -20.89 22.65
N GLY A 66 27.27 -21.48 23.16
CA GLY A 66 26.14 -21.85 22.33
C GLY A 66 25.63 -20.62 21.59
N TRP A 67 25.69 -20.63 20.27
CA TRP A 67 24.95 -19.68 19.45
C TRP A 67 23.47 -19.98 19.63
N ARG A 68 22.89 -19.45 20.71
CA ARG A 68 21.43 -19.32 20.81
C ARG A 68 21.07 -18.31 19.73
N LEU A 69 20.60 -18.80 18.58
CA LEU A 69 19.79 -17.98 17.71
C LEU A 69 18.69 -17.42 18.61
N LEU A 70 18.84 -16.14 18.98
CA LEU A 70 17.74 -15.38 19.54
C LEU A 70 16.74 -15.32 18.37
N VAL A 71 15.83 -16.28 18.35
CA VAL A 71 14.61 -16.16 17.55
C VAL A 71 14.02 -14.84 18.01
N SER A 72 14.08 -13.87 17.11
CA SER A 72 13.63 -12.50 17.31
C SER A 72 12.28 -12.49 18.01
N ASP A 73 12.09 -11.56 18.94
CA ASP A 73 10.83 -11.30 19.63
C ASP A 73 9.62 -11.66 18.78
N SER A 74 8.80 -12.58 19.28
CA SER A 74 7.56 -12.99 18.62
C SER A 74 6.66 -11.77 18.51
N PHE A 75 6.59 -11.18 17.34
CA PHE A 75 5.64 -10.10 17.06
C PHE A 75 4.21 -10.66 17.20
N SER A 76 3.45 -10.15 18.17
CA SER A 76 2.03 -10.50 18.38
C SER A 76 1.14 -9.29 18.13
N PHE A 77 0.21 -9.41 17.19
CA PHE A 77 -0.82 -8.42 16.94
C PHE A 77 -2.13 -8.84 17.61
N GLU A 78 -2.70 -7.95 18.42
CA GLU A 78 -4.01 -8.13 19.05
C GLU A 78 -5.05 -7.24 18.37
N PRO A 79 -6.08 -7.81 17.72
CA PRO A 79 -7.08 -7.03 16.99
C PRO A 79 -8.02 -6.27 17.93
N LYS A 80 -8.04 -4.94 17.81
CA LYS A 80 -9.06 -4.05 18.37
C LYS A 80 -10.26 -3.91 17.42
N SER A 81 -11.41 -3.51 17.97
CA SER A 81 -12.61 -3.19 17.19
C SER A 81 -12.66 -1.75 16.65
N SER A 82 -11.73 -0.89 17.06
CA SER A 82 -11.59 0.49 16.57
C SER A 82 -10.14 0.97 16.73
N TYR A 83 -9.76 1.99 15.96
CA TYR A 83 -8.40 2.52 15.88
C TYR A 83 -8.42 4.04 15.69
N GLY A 84 -7.63 4.77 16.48
CA GLY A 84 -7.46 6.21 16.34
C GLY A 84 -6.30 6.57 15.41
N LEU A 85 -6.09 7.86 15.14
CA LEU A 85 -5.05 8.36 14.23
C LEU A 85 -3.66 7.82 14.58
N ASP A 86 -3.29 7.81 15.86
CA ASP A 86 -1.98 7.30 16.29
C ASP A 86 -1.80 5.82 15.92
N ASP A 87 -2.84 4.98 16.09
CA ASP A 87 -2.78 3.58 15.67
C ASP A 87 -2.61 3.45 14.14
N LEU A 88 -3.27 4.32 13.36
CA LEU A 88 -3.15 4.33 11.89
C LEU A 88 -1.75 4.76 11.45
N LEU A 89 -1.13 5.72 12.13
CA LEU A 89 0.26 6.12 11.91
C LEU A 89 1.23 4.99 12.26
N GLU A 90 1.02 4.29 13.38
CA GLU A 90 1.77 3.09 13.73
C GLU A 90 1.65 2.01 12.65
N CYS A 91 0.45 1.85 12.07
CA CYS A 91 0.23 0.94 10.93
C CYS A 91 1.03 1.39 9.70
N GLY A 92 1.03 2.69 9.39
CA GLY A 92 1.82 3.24 8.28
C GLY A 92 3.32 3.05 8.45
N HIS A 93 3.81 3.11 9.69
CA HIS A 93 5.19 2.78 10.03
C HIS A 93 5.49 1.27 10.07
N GLY A 94 4.47 0.42 9.90
CA GLY A 94 4.61 -1.04 9.89
C GLY A 94 4.80 -1.66 11.28
N ARG A 95 4.30 -1.00 12.33
CA ARG A 95 4.40 -1.45 13.73
C ARG A 95 3.14 -2.14 14.26
N VAL A 96 2.07 -2.23 13.45
CA VAL A 96 0.79 -2.84 13.86
C VAL A 96 0.65 -4.30 13.45
N PHE A 97 0.93 -4.67 12.20
CA PHE A 97 0.79 -6.05 11.71
C PHE A 97 2.12 -6.81 11.60
N GLY A 98 3.23 -6.15 11.90
CA GLY A 98 4.56 -6.73 11.93
C GLY A 98 5.33 -6.63 10.62
N PRO A 99 6.62 -7.02 10.62
CA PRO A 99 7.50 -6.88 9.47
C PRO A 99 6.98 -7.64 8.25
N GLY A 100 7.00 -6.99 7.08
CA GLY A 100 6.58 -7.62 5.82
C GLY A 100 5.07 -7.63 5.54
N ASN A 101 4.24 -7.23 6.51
CA ASN A 101 2.79 -7.25 6.38
C ASN A 101 2.21 -5.89 5.93
N ALA A 102 0.88 -5.80 5.91
CA ALA A 102 0.14 -4.65 5.45
C ALA A 102 0.56 -3.37 6.21
N ARG A 103 0.47 -2.24 5.51
CA ARG A 103 0.73 -0.90 6.04
C ARG A 103 -0.26 0.05 5.40
N LEU A 104 -0.68 1.05 6.14
CA LEU A 104 -1.34 2.22 5.56
C LEU A 104 -0.30 3.16 4.93
N PRO A 105 -0.71 4.06 4.02
CA PRO A 105 0.11 5.21 3.68
C PRO A 105 0.35 6.10 4.90
N LEU A 106 1.45 6.86 4.88
CA LEU A 106 1.66 7.97 5.82
C LEU A 106 1.06 9.26 5.23
N PRO A 107 0.79 10.28 6.05
CA PRO A 107 0.50 11.63 5.55
C PRO A 107 1.57 12.10 4.55
N PRO A 108 1.17 12.80 3.47
CA PRO A 108 -0.17 13.34 3.21
C PRO A 108 -1.14 12.38 2.50
N MET A 109 -0.77 11.11 2.28
CA MET A 109 -1.58 10.13 1.55
C MET A 109 -2.50 9.28 2.43
N LEU A 110 -2.36 9.34 3.76
CA LEU A 110 -3.30 8.70 4.69
C LEU A 110 -4.65 9.42 4.65
N MET A 111 -5.70 8.74 4.19
CA MET A 111 -7.04 9.34 3.95
C MET A 111 -8.06 8.98 5.03
N LEU A 112 -7.58 8.69 6.24
CA LEU A 112 -8.39 8.26 7.38
C LEU A 112 -7.84 8.91 8.65
N ASP A 113 -8.71 9.45 9.50
CA ASP A 113 -8.34 9.87 10.85
C ASP A 113 -8.59 8.76 11.87
N ARG A 114 -9.57 7.90 11.61
CA ARG A 114 -9.95 6.83 12.54
C ARG A 114 -10.75 5.72 11.85
N ILE A 115 -10.63 4.51 12.37
CA ILE A 115 -11.53 3.39 12.09
C ILE A 115 -12.45 3.27 13.30
N THR A 116 -13.74 3.55 13.11
CA THR A 116 -14.72 3.59 14.20
C THR A 116 -15.26 2.20 14.56
N SER A 117 -15.32 1.28 13.60
CA SER A 117 -15.70 -0.12 13.81
C SER A 117 -15.00 -1.02 12.80
N ILE A 118 -14.60 -2.21 13.23
CA ILE A 118 -14.12 -3.29 12.35
C ILE A 118 -14.48 -4.66 12.95
N THR A 119 -15.14 -5.51 12.17
CA THR A 119 -15.66 -6.82 12.59
C THR A 119 -15.38 -7.90 11.53
N ARG A 120 -15.23 -9.16 11.95
CA ARG A 120 -15.02 -10.30 11.01
C ARG A 120 -16.32 -10.79 10.37
N ASP A 121 -17.43 -10.47 10.98
CA ASP A 121 -18.80 -10.83 10.66
C ASP A 121 -19.67 -9.58 10.42
N GLY A 122 -20.90 -9.77 9.95
CA GLY A 122 -21.79 -8.68 9.60
C GLY A 122 -21.45 -8.00 8.27
N GLY A 123 -22.05 -6.82 8.07
CA GLY A 123 -22.09 -6.13 6.79
C GLY A 123 -23.05 -6.82 5.79
N THR A 124 -23.16 -6.26 4.59
CA THR A 124 -24.10 -6.71 3.54
C THR A 124 -23.95 -8.17 3.15
N TYR A 125 -22.75 -8.76 3.31
CA TYR A 125 -22.45 -10.14 2.90
C TYR A 125 -22.13 -11.09 4.05
N ASP A 126 -22.28 -10.63 5.30
CA ASP A 126 -21.95 -11.37 6.53
C ASP A 126 -20.53 -11.97 6.53
N LYS A 127 -19.56 -11.18 6.05
CA LYS A 127 -18.15 -11.59 5.89
C LYS A 127 -17.17 -10.55 6.42
N GLY A 128 -17.68 -9.61 7.20
CA GLY A 128 -16.92 -8.56 7.82
C GLY A 128 -17.29 -7.19 7.27
N HIS A 129 -17.11 -6.21 8.14
CA HIS A 129 -17.52 -4.84 7.93
C HIS A 129 -16.53 -3.91 8.63
N ALA A 130 -16.28 -2.75 8.03
CA ALA A 130 -15.51 -1.69 8.67
C ALA A 130 -16.10 -0.32 8.36
N THR A 131 -16.11 0.56 9.36
CA THR A 131 -16.46 1.98 9.23
C THR A 131 -15.29 2.85 9.65
N ALA A 132 -15.09 3.96 8.94
CA ALA A 132 -14.01 4.90 9.20
C ALA A 132 -14.42 6.33 8.89
N GLU A 133 -13.63 7.29 9.35
CA GLU A 133 -13.91 8.71 9.21
C GLU A 133 -12.63 9.50 8.88
N LEU A 134 -12.83 10.60 8.15
CA LEU A 134 -11.86 11.66 7.93
C LEU A 134 -12.54 13.00 8.26
N ASP A 135 -11.96 13.78 9.17
CA ASP A 135 -12.42 15.13 9.46
C ASP A 135 -12.03 16.04 8.29
N ILE A 136 -13.01 16.71 7.68
CA ILE A 136 -12.75 17.66 6.61
C ILE A 136 -12.43 19.02 7.22
N LYS A 137 -11.29 19.59 6.80
CA LYS A 137 -10.82 20.89 7.23
C LYS A 137 -10.42 21.70 5.99
N PRO A 138 -10.69 23.02 5.96
CA PRO A 138 -10.34 23.85 4.81
C PRO A 138 -8.85 23.87 4.46
N ASP A 139 -7.97 23.56 5.42
CA ASP A 139 -6.52 23.55 5.28
C ASP A 139 -5.93 22.19 4.88
N LEU A 140 -6.77 21.21 4.53
CA LEU A 140 -6.29 19.96 3.95
C LEU A 140 -5.59 20.23 2.61
N TRP A 141 -4.37 19.69 2.49
CA TRP A 141 -3.41 20.02 1.42
C TRP A 141 -3.96 19.96 -0.01
N PHE A 142 -4.93 19.07 -0.26
CA PHE A 142 -5.46 18.87 -1.60
C PHE A 142 -6.37 20.01 -2.06
N PHE A 143 -7.02 20.74 -1.14
CA PHE A 143 -7.89 21.86 -1.52
C PHE A 143 -7.11 23.01 -2.15
N ASP A 144 -5.88 23.26 -1.69
CA ASP A 144 -5.02 24.32 -2.24
C ASP A 144 -4.60 24.04 -3.70
N CYS A 145 -4.62 22.79 -4.13
CA CYS A 145 -4.13 22.38 -5.45
C CYS A 145 -5.19 21.76 -6.37
N HIS A 146 -6.41 21.55 -5.89
CA HIS A 146 -7.46 20.86 -6.63
C HIS A 146 -8.83 21.48 -6.34
N PHE A 147 -9.24 22.53 -7.04
CA PHE A 147 -8.46 23.38 -7.95
C PHE A 147 -8.30 24.78 -7.33
N GLU A 148 -7.32 25.58 -7.77
CA GLU A 148 -6.99 26.88 -7.17
C GLU A 148 -8.22 27.80 -6.98
N SER A 149 -9.16 27.82 -7.93
CA SER A 149 -10.38 28.62 -7.89
C SER A 149 -11.66 27.84 -7.58
N ASP A 150 -11.57 26.52 -7.42
CA ASP A 150 -12.70 25.61 -7.24
C ASP A 150 -12.27 24.43 -6.35
N PRO A 151 -12.07 24.67 -5.04
CA PRO A 151 -11.49 23.69 -4.13
C PRO A 151 -12.46 22.54 -3.87
N VAL A 152 -12.01 21.32 -4.16
CA VAL A 152 -12.78 20.08 -4.01
C VAL A 152 -11.84 18.91 -3.76
N MET A 153 -12.18 18.02 -2.82
CA MET A 153 -11.38 16.82 -2.59
C MET A 153 -11.33 15.97 -3.88
N PRO A 154 -10.13 15.56 -4.34
CA PRO A 154 -10.04 14.65 -5.47
C PRO A 154 -10.78 13.34 -5.20
N GLY A 155 -11.72 12.96 -6.07
CA GLY A 155 -12.49 11.71 -5.93
C GLY A 155 -11.62 10.45 -5.92
N CYS A 156 -10.41 10.51 -6.50
CA CYS A 156 -9.43 9.43 -6.43
C CYS A 156 -8.87 9.21 -5.01
N LEU A 157 -8.84 10.23 -4.15
CA LEU A 157 -8.44 10.07 -2.75
C LEU A 157 -9.54 9.40 -1.92
N VAL A 158 -10.82 9.67 -2.23
CA VAL A 158 -11.96 8.93 -1.65
C VAL A 158 -11.89 7.45 -2.04
N GLN A 159 -11.59 7.17 -3.31
CA GLN A 159 -11.35 5.80 -3.80
C GLN A 159 -10.15 5.15 -3.10
N ASP A 160 -9.06 5.88 -2.88
CA ASP A 160 -7.89 5.32 -2.20
C ASP A 160 -8.18 4.99 -0.73
N ALA A 161 -8.97 5.83 -0.03
CA ALA A 161 -9.38 5.57 1.35
C ALA A 161 -10.06 4.21 1.54
N VAL A 162 -10.96 3.83 0.61
CA VAL A 162 -11.64 2.52 0.69
C VAL A 162 -10.72 1.34 0.35
N TRP A 163 -9.69 1.54 -0.50
CA TRP A 163 -8.64 0.53 -0.68
C TRP A 163 -7.71 0.43 0.53
N GLN A 164 -7.37 1.55 1.16
CA GLN A 164 -6.61 1.58 2.42
C GLN A 164 -7.35 0.79 3.51
N MET A 165 -8.67 1.02 3.67
CA MET A 165 -9.51 0.27 4.61
C MET A 165 -9.55 -1.23 4.29
N LEU A 166 -9.72 -1.62 3.02
CA LEU A 166 -9.76 -3.04 2.65
C LEU A 166 -8.40 -3.73 2.87
N GLY A 167 -7.30 -3.04 2.59
CA GLY A 167 -5.94 -3.50 2.88
C GLY A 167 -5.67 -3.62 4.38
N PHE A 168 -6.12 -2.65 5.17
CA PHE A 168 -6.08 -2.69 6.62
C PHE A 168 -6.89 -3.88 7.15
N PHE A 169 -8.12 -4.09 6.67
CA PHE A 169 -8.96 -5.23 7.02
C PHE A 169 -8.26 -6.57 6.77
N ALA A 170 -7.58 -6.72 5.63
CA ALA A 170 -6.83 -7.93 5.31
C ALA A 170 -5.67 -8.16 6.30
N GLY A 171 -4.90 -7.13 6.63
CA GLY A 171 -3.85 -7.20 7.66
C GLY A 171 -4.42 -7.50 9.05
N TRP A 172 -5.51 -6.84 9.43
CA TRP A 172 -6.24 -7.03 10.68
C TRP A 172 -6.81 -8.45 10.82
N CYS A 173 -7.18 -9.08 9.70
CA CYS A 173 -7.56 -10.49 9.68
C CYS A 173 -6.39 -11.45 9.97
N GLY A 174 -5.15 -10.96 10.01
CA GLY A 174 -3.93 -11.75 10.19
C GLY A 174 -3.35 -12.29 8.88
N LEU A 175 -3.74 -11.73 7.73
CA LEU A 175 -3.26 -12.21 6.44
C LEU A 175 -1.86 -11.63 6.12
N PRO A 176 -0.90 -12.45 5.66
CA PRO A 176 0.47 -12.01 5.47
C PRO A 176 0.67 -11.22 4.16
N GLY A 177 1.67 -10.35 4.15
CA GLY A 177 2.16 -9.65 2.96
C GLY A 177 1.75 -8.18 2.86
N ARG A 178 2.36 -7.46 1.90
CA ARG A 178 2.18 -6.03 1.67
C ARG A 178 1.01 -5.78 0.73
N GLY A 179 0.13 -4.85 1.11
CA GLY A 179 -1.06 -4.52 0.34
C GLY A 179 -0.79 -3.81 -0.99
N ARG A 180 -1.52 -4.19 -2.03
CA ARG A 180 -1.63 -3.48 -3.31
C ARG A 180 -3.09 -3.45 -3.74
N ALA A 181 -3.61 -2.25 -4.03
CA ALA A 181 -4.84 -2.12 -4.78
C ALA A 181 -4.64 -2.72 -6.18
N LEU A 182 -5.60 -3.51 -6.65
CA LEU A 182 -5.53 -4.18 -7.96
C LEU A 182 -6.52 -3.58 -8.95
N SER A 183 -7.78 -3.47 -8.55
CA SER A 183 -8.86 -3.03 -9.42
C SER A 183 -10.07 -2.59 -8.61
N CYS A 184 -11.00 -1.92 -9.30
CA CYS A 184 -12.38 -1.71 -8.87
C CYS A 184 -13.29 -2.11 -10.04
N GLY A 185 -14.49 -2.60 -9.74
CA GLY A 185 -15.49 -2.90 -10.76
C GLY A 185 -16.15 -1.61 -11.24
N LYS A 186 -17.14 -1.14 -10.49
CA LYS A 186 -17.85 0.12 -10.76
C LYS A 186 -17.47 1.15 -9.71
N VAL A 187 -17.39 2.41 -10.15
CA VAL A 187 -17.21 3.58 -9.28
C VAL A 187 -18.24 4.62 -9.68
N LYS A 188 -18.91 5.23 -8.70
CA LYS A 188 -19.84 6.33 -8.89
C LYS A 188 -19.51 7.44 -7.90
N LEU A 189 -19.34 8.64 -8.43
CA LEU A 189 -19.20 9.89 -7.67
C LEU A 189 -20.50 10.67 -7.84
N SER A 190 -21.24 10.88 -6.76
CA SER A 190 -22.56 11.53 -6.77
C SER A 190 -22.53 12.91 -6.14
N GLU A 191 -21.71 13.11 -5.11
CA GLU A 191 -21.57 14.41 -4.42
C GLU A 191 -20.10 14.79 -4.27
N GLN A 192 -19.86 16.07 -4.10
CA GLN A 192 -18.52 16.64 -3.93
C GLN A 192 -18.20 16.86 -2.45
N VAL A 193 -16.92 16.70 -2.08
CA VAL A 193 -16.44 17.04 -0.74
C VAL A 193 -15.76 18.41 -0.81
N LEU A 194 -16.45 19.42 -0.31
CA LEU A 194 -16.01 20.82 -0.32
C LEU A 194 -15.27 21.18 0.99
N PRO A 195 -14.49 22.27 1.03
CA PRO A 195 -13.82 22.75 2.25
C PRO A 195 -14.77 23.06 3.43
N THR A 196 -16.05 23.29 3.13
CA THR A 196 -17.09 23.57 4.12
C THR A 196 -17.70 22.31 4.75
N ALA A 197 -17.44 21.14 4.18
CA ALA A 197 -17.87 19.88 4.76
C ALA A 197 -17.17 19.63 6.09
N LYS A 198 -17.77 18.80 6.96
CA LYS A 198 -17.22 18.53 8.29
C LYS A 198 -16.66 17.11 8.40
N LEU A 199 -17.36 16.15 7.82
CA LEU A 199 -17.06 14.75 8.00
C LEU A 199 -17.25 13.97 6.71
N LEU A 200 -16.23 13.21 6.34
CA LEU A 200 -16.34 12.16 5.34
C LEU A 200 -16.31 10.82 6.07
N SER A 201 -17.40 10.07 5.97
CA SER A 201 -17.54 8.74 6.57
C SER A 201 -17.48 7.67 5.49
N PHE A 202 -16.84 6.55 5.81
CA PHE A 202 -16.64 5.43 4.90
C PHE A 202 -17.21 4.16 5.50
N GLU A 203 -17.80 3.33 4.65
CA GLU A 203 -18.29 2.01 4.99
C GLU A 203 -17.79 1.00 3.96
N VAL A 204 -17.13 -0.05 4.43
CA VAL A 204 -16.62 -1.16 3.61
C VAL A 204 -17.32 -2.44 4.02
N ASN A 205 -17.93 -3.11 3.04
CA ASN A 205 -18.66 -4.36 3.20
C ASN A 205 -17.88 -5.47 2.48
N VAL A 206 -17.25 -6.36 3.25
CA VAL A 206 -16.38 -7.40 2.71
C VAL A 206 -17.21 -8.48 2.04
N LYS A 207 -16.95 -8.75 0.77
CA LYS A 207 -17.71 -9.70 -0.07
C LYS A 207 -17.04 -11.06 -0.14
N ARG A 208 -15.70 -11.07 -0.12
CA ARG A 208 -14.90 -12.29 -0.21
C ARG A 208 -13.46 -12.07 0.24
N VAL A 209 -12.93 -13.01 1.01
CA VAL A 209 -11.50 -13.15 1.31
C VAL A 209 -11.01 -14.48 0.76
N VAL A 210 -9.88 -14.46 0.03
CA VAL A 210 -9.21 -15.65 -0.50
C VAL A 210 -7.81 -15.69 0.10
N ASN A 211 -7.52 -16.74 0.86
CA ASN A 211 -6.20 -16.99 1.43
C ASN A 211 -5.61 -18.28 0.84
N ARG A 212 -4.98 -18.17 -0.34
CA ARG A 212 -4.31 -19.28 -1.04
C ARG A 212 -2.95 -18.81 -1.55
N ARG A 213 -2.56 -19.17 -2.78
CA ARG A 213 -1.31 -18.69 -3.41
C ARG A 213 -1.23 -17.16 -3.52
N LEU A 214 -2.38 -16.51 -3.73
CA LEU A 214 -2.55 -15.07 -3.68
C LEU A 214 -3.55 -14.77 -2.57
N VAL A 215 -3.18 -13.88 -1.65
CA VAL A 215 -4.11 -13.33 -0.67
C VAL A 215 -4.88 -12.19 -1.33
N LEU A 216 -6.21 -12.29 -1.38
CA LEU A 216 -7.08 -11.32 -2.03
C LEU A 216 -8.30 -11.02 -1.15
N ALA A 217 -8.56 -9.75 -0.91
CA ALA A 217 -9.80 -9.25 -0.33
C ALA A 217 -10.62 -8.53 -1.40
N VAL A 218 -11.93 -8.77 -1.41
CA VAL A 218 -12.90 -8.12 -2.29
C VAL A 218 -14.02 -7.54 -1.44
N ALA A 219 -14.37 -6.28 -1.67
CA ALA A 219 -15.43 -5.59 -0.95
C ALA A 219 -16.19 -4.63 -1.87
N ASP A 220 -17.36 -4.22 -1.40
CA ASP A 220 -18.10 -3.07 -1.91
C ASP A 220 -18.02 -1.97 -0.83
N ALA A 221 -18.03 -0.70 -1.23
CA ALA A 221 -17.87 0.41 -0.30
C ALA A 221 -18.71 1.63 -0.67
N THR A 222 -19.07 2.40 0.35
CA THR A 222 -19.74 3.69 0.22
C THR A 222 -18.99 4.74 1.02
N ALA A 223 -19.05 6.00 0.58
CA ALA A 223 -18.63 7.13 1.39
C ALA A 223 -19.72 8.21 1.41
N LYS A 224 -19.92 8.83 2.57
CA LYS A 224 -20.90 9.88 2.79
C LYS A 224 -20.23 11.15 3.30
N VAL A 225 -20.53 12.28 2.67
CA VAL A 225 -20.13 13.61 3.12
C VAL A 225 -21.26 14.22 3.93
N ASP A 226 -21.02 14.52 5.20
CA ASP A 226 -22.01 15.07 6.14
C ASP A 226 -23.36 14.31 6.15
N GLY A 227 -23.32 12.99 5.91
CA GLY A 227 -24.49 12.10 5.90
C GLY A 227 -25.05 11.77 4.51
N GLU A 228 -24.66 12.52 3.47
CA GLU A 228 -25.14 12.33 2.09
C GLU A 228 -24.19 11.45 1.28
N THR A 229 -24.72 10.49 0.53
CA THR A 229 -23.91 9.54 -0.27
C THR A 229 -23.17 10.24 -1.39
N ALA A 230 -21.84 10.32 -1.27
CA ALA A 230 -20.96 10.97 -2.23
C ALA A 230 -20.27 9.98 -3.16
N PHE A 231 -20.00 8.76 -2.69
CA PHE A 231 -19.21 7.78 -3.42
C PHE A 231 -19.75 6.37 -3.21
N GLU A 232 -19.75 5.58 -4.27
CA GLU A 232 -20.08 4.17 -4.25
C GLU A 232 -19.08 3.40 -5.13
N ALA A 233 -18.56 2.28 -4.62
CA ALA A 233 -17.68 1.40 -5.36
C ALA A 233 -18.04 -0.07 -5.16
N GLU A 234 -18.01 -0.81 -6.26
CA GLU A 234 -18.31 -2.25 -6.30
C GLU A 234 -17.07 -3.03 -6.73
N ASP A 235 -16.90 -4.22 -6.16
CA ASP A 235 -15.81 -5.16 -6.45
C ASP A 235 -14.41 -4.51 -6.33
N LEU A 236 -14.18 -3.74 -5.27
CA LEU A 236 -12.86 -3.27 -4.85
C LEU A 236 -11.96 -4.46 -4.56
N ARG A 237 -10.73 -4.47 -5.08
CA ARG A 237 -9.79 -5.58 -4.89
C ARG A 237 -8.46 -5.11 -4.34
N VAL A 238 -8.05 -5.70 -3.22
CA VAL A 238 -6.72 -5.54 -2.64
C VAL A 238 -6.09 -6.91 -2.47
N ALA A 239 -4.84 -7.05 -2.91
CA ALA A 239 -4.05 -8.26 -2.69
C ALA A 239 -2.86 -7.98 -1.77
N LEU A 240 -2.46 -9.00 -1.00
CA LEU A 240 -1.25 -8.97 -0.19
C LEU A 240 -0.16 -9.83 -0.83
N PHE A 241 1.06 -9.30 -0.87
CA PHE A 241 2.23 -9.92 -1.49
C PHE A 241 3.36 -10.09 -0.47
N THR A 242 3.84 -11.32 -0.32
CA THR A 242 4.98 -11.69 0.54
C THR A 242 6.29 -11.64 -0.21
#